data_AF-A0A8J7WZ71-F1
#
_entry.id   AF-A0A8J7WZ71-F1
#
_cell.length_a   1.000
_cell.length_b   1.000
_cell.length_c   1.000
_cell.angle_alpha   90.00
_cell.angle_beta   90.00
_cell.angle_gamma   90.00
#
_symmetry.space_group_name_H-M   'P 1'
#
loop_
_entity.id
_entity.type
_entity.pdbx_description
1 polymer ?
#
loop_
_entity_poly.entity_id
_entity_poly.type
_entity_poly.pdbx_seq_one_letter_code
_entity_poly.pdbx_strand_id
1 'polypeptide(L)'
;MLDKRRYQRYDLQLEASISIYEDQVVKKVEKGMTRDISAGGAFVHSSSKYPVGTSLYVEVYLPVNSKGDNAQSSKLQGQGCIVRNTPLGFAVSFDTNECDLVPKTLS
;
A
#
# COMPACT_ATOMS: atom_id res chain seq x y z
N MET A 1 12.24 19.74 15.62
CA MET A 1 12.55 19.07 14.33
C MET A 1 11.34 19.26 13.43
N LEU A 2 11.51 19.91 12.29
CA LEU A 2 10.42 20.13 11.33
C LEU A 2 10.06 18.81 10.67
N ASP A 3 8.77 18.48 10.63
CA ASP A 3 8.28 17.35 9.83
C ASP A 3 8.62 17.64 8.36
N LYS A 4 9.46 16.78 7.75
CA LYS A 4 9.88 16.90 6.35
C LYS A 4 8.90 16.20 5.40
N ARG A 5 7.79 15.65 5.90
CA ARG A 5 6.82 14.94 5.08
C ARG A 5 6.07 15.92 4.18
N ARG A 6 6.04 15.62 2.89
CA ARG A 6 5.25 16.35 1.89
C ARG A 6 3.74 16.10 2.03
N TYR A 7 3.36 14.94 2.57
CA TYR A 7 1.96 14.50 2.64
C TYR A 7 1.57 14.14 4.06
N GLN A 8 0.36 14.54 4.45
CA GLN A 8 -0.30 14.08 5.66
C GLN A 8 -0.43 12.54 5.63
N ARG A 9 -0.08 11.89 6.74
CA ARG A 9 -0.34 10.46 6.93
C ARG A 9 -1.59 10.28 7.78
N TYR A 10 -2.40 9.31 7.42
CA TYR A 10 -3.60 8.91 8.15
C TYR A 10 -3.34 7.53 8.77
N ASP A 11 -3.60 7.41 10.07
CA ASP A 11 -3.49 6.16 10.83
C ASP A 11 -4.69 5.25 10.51
N LEU A 12 -4.67 4.68 9.31
CA LEU A 12 -5.71 3.81 8.79
C LEU A 12 -5.17 2.40 8.68
N GLN A 13 -5.79 1.48 9.43
CA GLN A 13 -5.53 0.05 9.35
C GLN A 13 -6.45 -0.58 8.32
N LEU A 14 -5.91 -0.79 7.12
CA LEU A 14 -6.62 -1.28 5.97
C LEU A 14 -5.95 -2.52 5.42
N GLU A 15 -6.75 -3.42 4.86
CA GLU A 15 -6.22 -4.57 4.14
C GLU A 15 -5.42 -4.11 2.92
N ALA A 16 -4.26 -4.71 2.71
CA ALA A 16 -3.41 -4.44 1.57
C ALA A 16 -2.94 -5.73 0.89
N SER A 17 -2.90 -5.70 -0.43
CA SER A 17 -2.22 -6.68 -1.28
C SER A 17 -0.95 -6.03 -1.84
N ILE A 18 0.18 -6.74 -1.73
CA ILE A 18 1.50 -6.27 -2.12
C ILE A 18 2.09 -7.27 -3.11
N SER A 19 2.18 -6.86 -4.37
CA SER A 19 2.87 -7.61 -5.43
C SER A 19 4.32 -7.17 -5.47
N ILE A 20 5.25 -8.08 -5.17
CA ILE A 20 6.69 -7.84 -5.19
C ILE A 20 7.26 -8.27 -6.54
N TYR A 21 8.03 -7.38 -7.17
CA TYR A 21 8.62 -7.60 -8.48
C TYR A 21 10.12 -7.86 -8.36
N GLU A 22 10.61 -8.77 -9.20
CA GLU A 22 12.02 -9.00 -9.47
C GLU A 22 12.16 -9.20 -10.98
N ASP A 23 13.06 -8.46 -11.63
CA ASP A 23 13.24 -8.47 -13.08
C ASP A 23 11.93 -8.28 -13.87
N GLN A 24 11.07 -7.36 -13.42
CA GLN A 24 9.75 -7.06 -14.01
C GLN A 24 8.72 -8.21 -13.94
N VAL A 25 9.01 -9.27 -13.20
CA VAL A 25 8.08 -10.39 -12.98
C VAL A 25 7.59 -10.37 -11.53
N VAL A 26 6.28 -10.54 -11.33
CA VAL A 26 5.72 -10.72 -10.00
C VAL A 26 6.23 -12.05 -9.43
N LYS A 27 7.04 -11.97 -8.38
CA LYS A 27 7.58 -13.15 -7.69
C LYS A 27 6.73 -13.60 -6.53
N LYS A 28 6.15 -12.63 -5.82
CA LYS A 28 5.42 -12.90 -4.58
C LYS A 28 4.28 -11.91 -4.44
N VAL A 29 3.12 -12.43 -4.02
CA VAL A 29 2.01 -11.62 -3.55
C VAL A 29 1.87 -11.84 -2.05
N GLU A 30 1.85 -10.76 -1.29
CA GLU A 30 1.68 -10.78 0.15
C GLU A 30 0.43 -10.00 0.54
N LYS A 31 -0.35 -10.55 1.48
CA LYS A 31 -1.45 -9.83 2.12
C LYS A 31 -0.99 -9.31 3.47
N GLY A 32 -1.37 -8.08 3.79
CA GLY A 32 -1.01 -7.44 5.05
C GLY A 32 -2.01 -6.37 5.46
N MET A 33 -1.73 -5.71 6.58
CA MET A 33 -2.50 -4.57 7.06
C MET A 33 -1.62 -3.33 7.02
N THR A 34 -2.14 -2.20 6.54
CA THR A 34 -1.46 -0.92 6.71
C THR A 34 -1.45 -0.52 8.18
N ARG A 35 -0.40 0.18 8.61
CA ARG A 35 -0.43 0.95 9.87
C ARG A 35 -0.97 2.35 9.59
N ASP A 36 -0.44 2.95 8.53
CA ASP A 36 -0.72 4.31 8.10
C ASP A 36 -0.54 4.43 6.57
N ILE A 37 -1.25 5.39 5.96
CA ILE A 37 -1.21 5.66 4.53
C ILE A 37 -1.10 7.16 4.24
N SER A 38 -0.60 7.51 3.06
CA SER A 38 -0.57 8.85 2.51
C SER A 38 -0.52 8.79 0.99
N ALA A 39 -0.71 9.93 0.32
CA ALA A 39 -0.52 10.04 -1.13
C ALA A 39 0.91 9.70 -1.60
N GLY A 40 1.90 9.73 -0.71
CA GLY A 40 3.29 9.41 -1.03
C GLY A 40 3.74 8.00 -0.62
N GLY A 41 2.87 7.19 -0.02
CA GLY A 41 3.26 5.85 0.43
C GLY A 41 2.53 5.37 1.68
N ALA A 42 2.82 4.14 2.08
CA ALA A 42 2.19 3.43 3.19
C ALA A 42 3.22 2.73 4.08
N PHE A 43 2.83 2.39 5.29
CA PHE A 43 3.55 1.42 6.12
C PHE A 43 2.70 0.16 6.22
N VAL A 44 3.28 -1.00 5.92
CA VAL A 44 2.59 -2.30 5.93
C VAL A 44 3.15 -3.15 7.06
N HIS A 45 2.26 -3.69 7.89
CA HIS A 45 2.60 -4.71 8.88
C HIS A 45 2.91 -6.03 8.19
N SER A 46 4.09 -6.58 8.46
CA SER A 46 4.53 -7.85 7.91
C SER A 46 5.68 -8.43 8.72
N SER A 47 5.78 -9.75 8.77
CA SER A 47 6.96 -10.48 9.25
C SER A 47 8.04 -10.64 8.17
N SER A 48 7.68 -10.43 6.89
CA SER A 48 8.61 -10.44 5.77
C SER A 48 9.51 -9.21 5.78
N LYS A 49 10.75 -9.39 5.32
CA LYS A 49 11.69 -8.31 5.05
C LYS A 49 12.16 -8.42 3.62
N TYR A 50 12.33 -7.27 2.99
CA TYR A 50 12.75 -7.17 1.60
C TYR A 50 13.89 -6.15 1.49
N PRO A 51 14.81 -6.29 0.53
CA PRO A 51 15.82 -5.27 0.29
C PRO A 51 15.20 -3.87 0.08
N VAL A 52 15.91 -2.83 0.55
CA VAL A 52 15.54 -1.46 0.21
C VAL A 52 15.75 -1.26 -1.29
N GLY A 53 14.79 -0.61 -1.94
CA GLY A 53 14.75 -0.45 -3.40
C GLY A 53 13.97 -1.53 -4.13
N THR A 54 13.52 -2.60 -3.46
CA THR A 54 12.64 -3.61 -4.07
C THR A 54 11.37 -2.97 -4.60
N SER A 55 11.12 -3.15 -5.90
CA SER A 55 9.94 -2.63 -6.60
C SER A 55 8.71 -3.45 -6.26
N LEU A 56 7.59 -2.75 -6.09
CA LEU A 56 6.33 -3.35 -5.71
C LEU A 56 5.14 -2.58 -6.27
N TYR A 57 3.99 -3.25 -6.26
CA TYR A 57 2.69 -2.67 -6.49
C TYR A 57 1.81 -2.93 -5.27
N VAL A 58 1.20 -1.88 -4.72
CA VAL A 58 0.32 -1.97 -3.55
C VAL A 58 -1.11 -1.71 -3.98
N GLU A 59 -2.03 -2.51 -3.46
CA GLU A 59 -3.46 -2.24 -3.47
C GLU A 59 -3.94 -2.20 -2.02
N VAL A 60 -4.51 -1.08 -1.59
CA VAL A 60 -5.10 -0.88 -0.25
C VAL A 60 -6.60 -0.80 -0.40
N TYR A 61 -7.33 -1.70 0.26
CA TYR A 61 -8.77 -1.80 0.14
C TYR A 61 -9.46 -0.87 1.15
N LEU A 62 -10.26 0.06 0.64
CA LEU A 62 -11.00 1.01 1.45
C LEU A 62 -12.32 0.40 1.92
N PRO A 63 -12.72 0.56 3.18
CA PRO A 63 -14.02 0.13 3.66
C PRO A 63 -15.07 1.04 3.04
N VAL A 64 -15.72 0.57 1.98
CA VAL A 64 -16.88 1.25 1.43
C VAL A 64 -18.08 0.78 2.23
N ASN A 65 -18.73 1.68 2.96
CA ASN A 65 -19.97 1.43 3.68
C ASN A 65 -21.11 1.15 2.68
N SER A 66 -21.12 -0.02 2.04
CA SER A 66 -22.26 -0.49 1.27
C SER A 66 -23.11 -1.39 2.16
N LYS A 67 -24.32 -0.94 2.48
CA LYS A 67 -25.37 -1.79 3.06
C LYS A 67 -25.69 -2.92 2.05
N GLY A 68 -25.00 -4.05 2.13
CA GLY A 68 -25.28 -5.23 1.30
C GLY A 68 -24.11 -6.23 1.23
N ASP A 69 -24.45 -7.52 1.23
CA ASP A 69 -23.54 -8.69 1.35
C ASP A 69 -22.54 -8.92 0.21
N ASN A 70 -22.41 -7.97 -0.74
CA ASN A 70 -21.45 -8.01 -1.85
C ASN A 70 -20.53 -6.78 -1.83
N ALA A 71 -19.87 -6.55 -0.70
CA ALA A 71 -19.00 -5.40 -0.46
C ALA A 71 -17.66 -5.52 -1.22
N GLN A 72 -17.68 -5.30 -2.53
CA GLN A 72 -16.44 -5.00 -3.26
C GLN A 72 -16.00 -3.57 -2.94
N SER A 73 -14.78 -3.46 -2.38
CA SER A 73 -14.18 -2.23 -1.88
C SER A 73 -13.55 -1.40 -3.00
N SER A 74 -13.68 -0.07 -2.90
CA SER A 74 -12.80 0.84 -3.65
C SER A 74 -11.38 0.63 -3.17
N LYS A 75 -10.39 0.82 -4.03
CA LYS A 75 -8.99 0.60 -3.67
C LYS A 75 -8.13 1.80 -3.98
N LEU A 76 -7.17 2.05 -3.10
CA LEU A 76 -6.04 2.92 -3.36
C LEU A 76 -4.94 2.02 -3.93
N GLN A 77 -4.44 2.31 -5.12
CA GLN A 77 -3.38 1.51 -5.73
C GLN A 77 -2.21 2.36 -6.13
N GLY A 78 -1.00 1.80 -6.08
CA GLY A 78 0.18 2.53 -6.50
C GLY A 78 1.41 1.66 -6.65
N GLN A 79 2.27 2.06 -7.58
CA GLN A 79 3.58 1.48 -7.79
C GLN A 79 4.62 2.24 -6.96
N GLY A 80 5.66 1.54 -6.53
CA GLY A 80 6.72 2.16 -5.76
C GLY A 80 7.77 1.18 -5.30
N CYS A 81 8.47 1.56 -4.23
CA CYS A 81 9.56 0.77 -3.68
C CYS A 81 9.61 0.77 -2.16
N ILE A 82 10.28 -0.26 -1.62
CA ILE A 82 10.55 -0.35 -0.19
C ILE A 82 11.68 0.61 0.16
N VAL A 83 11.40 1.56 1.05
CA VAL A 83 12.38 2.57 1.48
C VAL A 83 12.97 2.28 2.86
N ARG A 84 12.34 1.40 3.65
CA ARG A 84 12.82 1.01 4.99
C ARG A 84 12.16 -0.28 5.48
N ASN A 85 12.91 -1.10 6.20
CA ASN A 85 12.39 -2.22 7.00
C ASN A 85 12.43 -1.90 8.49
N THR A 86 11.52 -2.50 9.24
CA THR A 86 11.45 -2.44 10.70
C THR A 86 11.09 -3.84 11.23
N PRO A 87 11.17 -4.09 12.56
CA PRO A 87 10.69 -5.33 13.14
C PRO A 87 9.19 -5.59 12.94
N LEU A 88 8.40 -4.55 12.70
CA LEU A 88 6.93 -4.64 12.55
C LEU A 88 6.46 -4.71 11.10
N GLY A 89 7.36 -4.60 10.14
CA GLY A 89 7.04 -4.53 8.71
C GLY A 89 7.88 -3.50 7.97
N PHE A 90 7.38 -3.02 6.83
CA PHE A 90 8.15 -2.19 5.91
C PHE A 90 7.40 -0.93 5.48
N ALA A 91 8.17 0.10 5.14
CA ALA A 91 7.68 1.35 4.58
C ALA A 91 7.85 1.36 3.07
N VAL A 92 6.78 1.77 2.39
CA VAL A 92 6.70 1.93 0.95
C VAL A 92 6.67 3.41 0.62
N SER A 93 7.43 3.82 -0.39
CA SER A 93 7.26 5.10 -1.07
C SER A 93 6.63 4.83 -2.43
N PHE A 94 5.54 5.53 -2.74
CA PHE A 94 4.95 5.48 -4.08
C PHE A 94 5.76 6.35 -5.04
N ASP A 95 5.79 5.95 -6.30
CA ASP A 95 6.39 6.73 -7.37
C ASP A 95 5.51 7.97 -7.65
N THR A 96 6.13 9.05 -8.14
CA THR A 96 5.43 10.34 -8.24
C THR A 96 4.33 10.25 -9.29
N ASN A 97 3.09 10.57 -8.91
CA ASN A 97 1.86 10.42 -9.71
C ASN A 97 1.41 8.97 -9.96
N GLU A 98 1.99 7.98 -9.29
CA GLU A 98 1.60 6.57 -9.42
C GLU A 98 0.83 6.11 -8.18
N CYS A 99 -0.18 6.90 -7.79
CA CYS A 99 -1.08 6.57 -6.70
C CYS A 99 -2.50 7.02 -7.04
N ASP A 100 -3.36 6.05 -7.35
CA ASP A 100 -4.71 6.29 -7.85
C ASP A 100 -5.77 5.74 -6.89
N LEU A 101 -6.84 6.51 -6.71
CA LEU A 101 -8.07 6.00 -6.12
C LEU A 101 -8.90 5.36 -7.24
N VAL A 102 -9.00 4.04 -7.21
CA VAL A 102 -9.83 3.29 -8.14
C VAL A 102 -11.19 3.02 -7.48
N PRO A 103 -12.27 3.67 -7.96
CA PRO A 103 -13.60 3.41 -7.45
C PRO A 103 -14.03 1.99 -7.82
N LYS A 104 -15.02 1.47 -7.09
CA LYS A 104 -15.71 0.24 -7.47
C LYS A 104 -16.24 0.36 -8.91
N THR A 105 -15.79 -0.51 -9.81
CA THR A 105 -16.41 -0.67 -11.12
C THR A 105 -17.69 -1.48 -10.95
N LEU A 106 -18.84 -0.92 -11.34
CA LEU A 106 -20.09 -1.67 -11.42
C LEU A 106 -19.98 -2.61 -12.63
N SER A 107 -19.75 -3.90 -12.38
CA SER A 107 -19.94 -4.97 -13.38
C SER A 107 -21.41 -5.38 -13.46
#